data_AF-A0A3C0AB47-F1
#
_entry.id   AF-A0A3C0AB47-F1
#
_cell.length_a   1.000
_cell.length_b   1.000
_cell.length_c   1.000
_cell.angle_alpha   90.00
_cell.angle_beta   90.00
_cell.angle_gamma   90.00
#
_symmetry.space_group_name_H-M   'P 1'
#
loop_
_entity.id
_entity.type
_entity.pdbx_description
1 polymer ?
#
loop_
_entity_poly.entity_id
_entity_poly.type
_entity_poly.pdbx_seq_one_letter_code
_entity_poly.pdbx_strand_id
1 'polypeptide(L)'
;FQGIGVLLAETVKSAEAIIELLQNQKQNVLIQKFVAESKGRDIRAFVVGDRVVAAMRRVAQGQEFRSNVHRGGLTEPVILDETYCKTAVRAAQIMGLRVAGVYMLEGKSGPQIMEINSYPG
;
A
#
# COMPACT_ATOMS: atom_id res chain seq x y z
N PHE A 1 -5.83 2.30 -7.66
CA PHE A 1 -5.49 3.70 -7.31
C PHE A 1 -4.26 4.19 -8.07
N GLN A 2 -4.28 5.41 -8.61
CA GLN A 2 -3.16 5.99 -9.39
C GLN A 2 -2.10 6.70 -8.52
N GLY A 3 -2.26 6.75 -7.19
CA GLY A 3 -1.31 7.41 -6.27
C GLY A 3 -1.32 8.94 -6.38
N ILE A 4 -2.37 9.51 -6.97
CA ILE A 4 -2.63 10.96 -6.99
C ILE A 4 -3.04 11.38 -5.57
N GLY A 5 -2.49 12.49 -5.08
CA GLY A 5 -2.75 13.00 -3.73
C GLY A 5 -1.91 12.37 -2.61
N VAL A 6 -0.95 11.51 -2.94
CA VAL A 6 0.01 10.96 -1.97
C VAL A 6 1.31 11.76 -2.03
N LEU A 7 1.69 12.39 -0.92
CA LEU A 7 2.86 13.24 -0.77
C LEU A 7 3.78 12.67 0.32
N LEU A 8 5.10 12.75 0.10
CA LEU A 8 6.10 12.43 1.11
C LEU A 8 6.65 13.74 1.69
N ALA A 9 6.49 13.93 2.99
CA ALA A 9 7.13 15.00 3.73
C ALA A 9 8.42 14.46 4.37
N GLU A 10 9.58 14.95 3.93
CA GLU A 10 10.89 14.52 4.46
C GLU A 10 11.22 15.13 5.82
N THR A 11 10.55 16.23 6.17
CA THR A 11 10.73 16.94 7.45
C THR A 11 9.38 17.30 8.09
N VAL A 12 9.38 17.47 9.41
CA VAL A 12 8.19 17.94 10.15
C VAL A 12 7.70 19.28 9.60
N LYS A 13 8.61 20.21 9.34
CA LYS A 13 8.27 21.53 8.75
C LYS A 13 7.57 21.40 7.40
N SER A 14 8.04 20.50 6.53
CA SER A 14 7.37 20.25 5.25
C SER A 14 5.99 19.61 5.44
N ALA A 15 5.82 18.74 6.45
CA ALA A 15 4.53 18.15 6.76
C ALA A 15 3.53 19.21 7.25
N GLU A 16 3.97 20.10 8.16
CA GLU A 16 3.17 21.22 8.68
C GLU A 16 2.64 22.09 7.54
N ALA A 17 3.52 22.54 6.64
CA ALA A 17 3.12 23.36 5.49
C ALA A 17 2.12 22.67 4.55
N ILE A 18 2.29 21.36 4.28
CA ILE A 18 1.36 20.58 3.46
C ILE A 18 -0.01 20.47 4.13
N ILE A 19 -0.03 20.20 5.45
CA ILE A 19 -1.25 20.05 6.23
C ILE A 19 -2.03 21.38 6.26
N GLU A 20 -1.36 22.50 6.54
CA GLU A 20 -1.98 23.82 6.53
C GLU A 20 -2.63 24.15 5.17
N LEU A 21 -1.93 23.86 4.07
CA LEU A 21 -2.44 24.09 2.73
C LEU A 21 -3.69 23.24 2.43
N LEU A 22 -3.69 21.95 2.80
CA LEU A 22 -4.81 21.04 2.55
C LEU A 22 -6.01 21.33 3.46
N GLN A 23 -5.78 21.74 4.71
CA GLN A 23 -6.84 22.14 5.64
C GLN A 23 -7.58 23.40 5.15
N ASN A 24 -6.87 24.37 4.59
CA ASN A 24 -7.48 25.57 3.99
C ASN A 24 -8.41 25.21 2.81
N GLN A 25 -8.12 24.12 2.10
CA GLN A 25 -8.97 23.60 1.01
C GLN A 25 -10.13 22.72 1.51
N LYS A 26 -10.30 22.58 2.83
CA LYS A 26 -11.31 21.73 3.49
C LYS A 26 -11.25 20.27 3.02
N GLN A 27 -10.07 19.78 2.68
CA GLN A 27 -9.85 18.40 2.29
C GLN A 27 -9.58 17.53 3.52
N ASN A 28 -10.12 16.30 3.52
CA ASN A 28 -9.76 15.31 4.54
C ASN A 28 -8.36 14.77 4.25
N VAL A 29 -7.50 14.73 5.28
CA VAL A 29 -6.12 14.29 5.15
C VAL A 29 -5.89 13.08 6.05
N LEU A 30 -5.25 12.05 5.49
CA LEU A 30 -4.70 10.93 6.25
C LEU A 30 -3.19 11.13 6.39
N ILE A 31 -2.72 11.26 7.61
CA ILE A 31 -1.28 11.33 7.92
C ILE A 31 -0.84 9.94 8.38
N GLN A 32 0.23 9.43 7.78
CA GLN A 32 0.76 8.11 8.08
C GLN A 32 2.29 8.18 8.23
N LYS A 33 2.82 7.34 9.13
CA LYS A 33 4.27 7.10 9.24
C LYS A 33 4.80 6.52 7.92
N PHE A 34 5.93 7.05 7.46
CA PHE A 34 6.65 6.48 6.34
C PHE A 34 7.36 5.16 6.72
N VAL A 35 7.08 4.09 5.98
CA VAL A 35 7.70 2.77 6.14
C VAL A 35 8.91 2.69 5.23
N ALA A 36 10.05 3.21 5.70
CA ALA A 36 11.24 3.42 4.88
C ALA A 36 11.83 2.13 4.30
N GLU A 37 11.70 1.00 5.00
CA GLU A 37 12.12 -0.32 4.55
C GLU A 37 11.38 -0.80 3.29
N SER A 38 10.18 -0.26 3.07
CA SER A 38 9.34 -0.48 1.88
C SER A 38 9.42 0.66 0.87
N LYS A 39 10.42 1.56 0.96
CA LYS A 39 10.53 2.67 0.00
C LYS A 39 10.56 2.13 -1.44
N GLY A 40 9.62 2.59 -2.25
CA GLY A 40 9.48 2.18 -3.65
C GLY A 40 9.02 0.74 -3.84
N ARG A 41 8.53 0.04 -2.81
CA ARG A 41 8.09 -1.36 -2.92
C ARG A 41 6.83 -1.61 -2.12
N ASP A 42 5.92 -2.39 -2.70
CA ASP A 42 4.80 -2.93 -1.95
C ASP A 42 4.38 -4.30 -2.49
N ILE A 43 3.62 -5.01 -1.68
CA ILE A 43 3.05 -6.31 -1.99
C ILE A 43 1.58 -6.11 -2.33
N ARG A 44 1.14 -6.73 -3.43
CA ARG A 44 -0.27 -6.91 -3.73
C ARG A 44 -0.59 -8.39 -3.66
N ALA A 45 -1.41 -8.78 -2.69
CA ALA A 45 -1.95 -10.12 -2.55
C ALA A 45 -3.39 -10.17 -3.09
N PHE A 46 -3.71 -11.21 -3.87
CA PHE A 46 -5.07 -11.48 -4.32
C PHE A 46 -5.67 -12.57 -3.43
N VAL A 47 -6.69 -12.19 -2.68
CA VAL A 47 -7.45 -13.08 -1.79
C VAL A 47 -8.71 -13.52 -2.50
N VAL A 48 -8.98 -14.83 -2.48
CA VAL A 48 -10.25 -15.44 -2.91
C VAL A 48 -10.69 -16.41 -1.83
N GLY A 49 -11.84 -16.14 -1.22
CA GLY A 49 -12.35 -16.88 -0.06
C GLY A 49 -11.43 -16.73 1.13
N ASP A 50 -10.78 -17.83 1.51
CA ASP A 50 -9.92 -17.98 2.70
C ASP A 50 -8.43 -18.09 2.36
N ARG A 51 -8.04 -17.79 1.10
CA ARG A 51 -6.67 -18.02 0.61
C ARG A 51 -6.16 -16.87 -0.23
N VAL A 52 -4.84 -16.65 -0.14
CA VAL A 52 -4.11 -15.87 -1.15
C VAL A 52 -3.84 -16.78 -2.34
N VAL A 53 -4.40 -16.44 -3.51
CA VAL A 53 -4.27 -17.25 -4.74
C VAL A 53 -3.14 -16.77 -5.64
N ALA A 54 -2.72 -15.52 -5.49
CA ALA A 54 -1.59 -14.93 -6.20
C ALA A 54 -1.04 -13.75 -5.40
N ALA A 55 0.24 -13.45 -5.59
CA ALA A 55 0.84 -12.24 -5.07
C ALA A 55 1.92 -11.71 -6.02
N MET A 56 2.07 -10.40 -6.04
CA MET A 56 3.15 -9.71 -6.75
C MET A 56 3.80 -8.69 -5.83
N ARG A 57 5.11 -8.49 -6.00
CA ARG A 57 5.81 -7.31 -5.51
C ARG A 57 5.82 -6.28 -6.62
N ARG A 58 5.45 -5.05 -6.31
CA ARG A 58 5.53 -3.92 -7.23
C ARG A 58 6.70 -3.05 -6.81
N VAL A 59 7.52 -2.65 -7.77
CA VAL A 59 8.76 -1.91 -7.54
C VAL A 59 8.74 -0.62 -8.36
N ALA A 60 8.88 0.52 -7.69
CA ALA A 60 9.02 1.82 -8.31
C ALA A 60 10.33 1.89 -9.12
N GLN A 61 10.32 2.63 -10.21
CA GLN A 61 11.53 2.91 -10.98
C GLN A 61 12.13 4.28 -10.61
N GLY A 62 13.46 4.37 -10.62
CA GLY A 62 14.19 5.60 -10.34
C GLY A 62 14.12 6.04 -8.88
N GLN A 63 13.88 7.33 -8.65
CA GLN A 63 13.81 7.94 -7.32
C GLN A 63 12.39 8.01 -6.73
N GLU A 64 11.40 7.45 -7.43
CA GLU A 64 10.00 7.45 -6.99
C GLU A 64 9.80 6.55 -5.76
N PHE A 65 9.13 7.07 -4.73
CA PHE A 65 8.86 6.32 -3.51
C PHE A 65 7.57 5.48 -3.61
N ARG A 66 6.69 5.80 -4.57
CA ARG A 66 5.44 5.11 -4.84
C ARG A 66 5.62 4.01 -5.88
N SER A 67 5.26 2.78 -5.55
CA SER A 67 5.39 1.58 -6.41
C SER A 67 4.24 1.39 -7.42
N ASN A 68 3.45 2.43 -7.70
CA ASN A 68 2.29 2.30 -8.57
C ASN A 68 2.70 1.93 -10.02
N VAL A 69 2.30 0.75 -10.48
CA VAL A 69 2.61 0.19 -11.81
C VAL A 69 2.20 1.11 -12.97
N HIS A 70 1.10 1.85 -12.82
CA HIS A 70 0.67 2.84 -13.81
C HIS A 70 1.67 3.99 -14.05
N ARG A 71 2.73 4.12 -13.23
CA ARG A 71 3.82 5.09 -13.40
C ARG A 71 5.14 4.45 -13.85
N GLY A 72 5.09 3.27 -14.48
CA GLY A 72 6.27 2.55 -14.94
C GLY A 72 6.88 1.61 -13.90
N GLY A 73 6.19 1.36 -12.79
CA GLY A 73 6.65 0.37 -11.80
C GLY A 73 6.69 -1.04 -12.40
N LEU A 74 7.73 -1.81 -12.05
CA LEU A 74 7.86 -3.22 -12.42
C LEU A 74 7.04 -4.10 -11.47
N THR A 75 6.59 -5.23 -11.99
CA THR A 75 5.91 -6.26 -11.18
C THR A 75 6.70 -7.56 -11.24
N GLU A 76 6.94 -8.14 -10.08
CA GLU A 76 7.61 -9.42 -9.94
C GLU A 76 6.71 -10.39 -9.18
N PRO A 77 6.61 -11.67 -9.59
CA PRO A 77 5.91 -12.66 -8.79
C PRO A 77 6.62 -12.84 -7.45
N VAL A 78 5.84 -13.03 -6.38
CA VAL A 78 6.40 -13.25 -5.04
C VAL A 78 5.63 -14.36 -4.34
N ILE A 79 6.38 -15.23 -3.67
CA ILE A 79 5.81 -16.20 -2.74
C ILE A 79 5.79 -15.52 -1.37
N LEU A 80 4.60 -15.32 -0.84
CA LEU A 80 4.42 -14.72 0.48
C LEU A 80 4.65 -15.75 1.57
N ASP A 81 5.29 -15.31 2.65
CA ASP A 81 5.33 -16.12 3.87
C ASP A 81 3.93 -16.25 4.49
N GLU A 82 3.80 -17.17 5.44
CA GLU A 82 2.54 -17.48 6.09
C GLU A 82 1.94 -16.27 6.83
N THR A 83 2.77 -15.38 7.37
CA THR A 83 2.34 -14.19 8.12
C THR A 83 1.66 -13.18 7.19
N TYR A 84 2.23 -12.94 6.01
CA TYR A 84 1.62 -12.06 5.00
C TYR A 84 0.33 -12.67 4.45
N CYS A 85 0.30 -13.98 4.19
CA CYS A 85 -0.91 -14.68 3.75
C CYS A 85 -2.04 -14.57 4.77
N LYS A 86 -1.78 -14.89 6.03
CA LYS A 86 -2.76 -14.78 7.13
C LYS A 86 -3.25 -13.35 7.29
N THR A 87 -2.35 -12.37 7.22
CA THR A 87 -2.70 -10.95 7.34
C THR A 87 -3.64 -10.52 6.22
N ALA A 88 -3.34 -10.88 4.97
CA ALA A 88 -4.18 -10.54 3.83
C ALA A 88 -5.57 -11.18 3.90
N VAL A 89 -5.64 -12.48 4.21
CA VAL A 89 -6.92 -13.18 4.34
C VAL A 89 -7.75 -12.58 5.47
N ARG A 90 -7.13 -12.32 6.63
CA ARG A 90 -7.82 -11.72 7.78
C ARG A 90 -8.35 -10.33 7.46
N ALA A 91 -7.59 -9.53 6.74
CA ALA A 91 -8.00 -8.21 6.28
C ALA A 91 -9.25 -8.27 5.39
N ALA A 92 -9.25 -9.15 4.38
CA ALA A 92 -10.40 -9.36 3.50
C ALA A 92 -11.65 -9.82 4.28
N GLN A 93 -11.49 -10.73 5.23
CA GLN A 93 -12.58 -11.23 6.09
C GLN A 93 -13.17 -10.13 6.97
N ILE A 94 -12.34 -9.29 7.60
CA ILE A 94 -12.80 -8.16 8.42
C ILE A 94 -13.62 -7.17 7.58
N MET A 95 -13.22 -6.98 6.32
CA MET A 95 -13.95 -6.13 5.37
C MET A 95 -15.18 -6.82 4.75
N GLY A 96 -15.46 -8.10 5.07
CA GLY A 96 -16.58 -8.85 4.50
C GLY A 96 -16.43 -9.18 3.02
N LEU A 97 -15.20 -9.20 2.48
CA LEU A 97 -14.93 -9.40 1.06
C LEU A 97 -14.57 -10.85 0.76
N ARG A 98 -15.27 -11.47 -0.20
CA ARG A 98 -14.91 -12.80 -0.71
C ARG A 98 -13.79 -12.77 -1.75
N VAL A 99 -13.60 -11.65 -2.42
CA VAL A 99 -12.51 -11.42 -3.37
C VAL A 99 -11.94 -10.04 -3.08
N ALA A 100 -10.63 -9.95 -2.89
CA ALA A 100 -9.98 -8.68 -2.56
C ALA A 100 -8.52 -8.63 -3.06
N GLY A 101 -8.08 -7.44 -3.48
CA GLY A 101 -6.67 -7.10 -3.59
C GLY A 101 -6.23 -6.42 -2.30
N VAL A 102 -5.32 -7.04 -1.56
CA VAL A 102 -4.77 -6.50 -0.32
C VAL A 102 -3.38 -5.97 -0.59
N TYR A 103 -3.17 -4.68 -0.33
CA TYR A 103 -1.90 -3.99 -0.50
C TYR A 103 -1.21 -3.87 0.83
N MET A 104 0.03 -4.32 0.89
CA MET A 104 0.83 -4.36 2.12
C MET A 104 2.22 -3.78 1.87
N LEU A 105 2.72 -3.06 2.86
CA LEU A 105 4.12 -2.68 2.95
C LEU A 105 4.87 -3.74 3.77
N GLU A 106 6.08 -4.06 3.33
CA GLU A 106 7.01 -4.94 4.03
C GLU A 106 7.68 -4.17 5.18
N GLY A 107 7.17 -4.32 6.40
CA GLY A 107 7.70 -3.65 7.59
C GLY A 107 8.69 -4.51 8.38
N LYS A 108 9.53 -3.88 9.22
CA LYS A 108 10.44 -4.58 10.14
C LYS A 108 9.75 -5.53 11.11
N SER A 109 8.49 -5.25 11.43
CA SER A 109 7.67 -6.05 12.36
C SER A 109 6.62 -6.90 11.63
N GLY A 110 6.77 -7.09 10.32
CA GLY A 110 5.83 -7.85 9.48
C GLY A 110 4.96 -6.95 8.58
N PRO A 111 3.91 -7.53 7.97
CA PRO A 111 3.07 -6.84 7.00
C PRO A 111 2.36 -5.62 7.61
N GLN A 112 2.35 -4.51 6.88
CA GLN A 112 1.54 -3.33 7.19
C GLN A 112 0.50 -3.12 6.11
N ILE A 113 -0.79 -3.26 6.42
CA ILE A 113 -1.87 -3.09 5.43
C ILE A 113 -1.99 -1.62 5.06
N MET A 114 -2.02 -1.33 3.76
CA MET A 114 -2.14 0.01 3.20
C MET A 114 -3.51 0.23 2.55
N GLU A 115 -3.99 -0.74 1.78
CA GLU A 115 -5.26 -0.63 1.05
C GLU A 115 -5.89 -2.04 0.91
N ILE A 116 -7.22 -2.10 0.88
CA ILE A 116 -7.98 -3.30 0.54
C ILE A 116 -8.97 -2.90 -0.55
N ASN A 117 -8.90 -3.57 -1.70
CA ASN A 117 -9.71 -3.26 -2.87
C ASN A 117 -10.63 -4.43 -3.24
N SER A 118 -11.94 -4.18 -3.28
CA SER A 118 -12.98 -5.17 -3.59
C SER A 118 -13.14 -5.50 -5.08
N TYR A 119 -12.53 -4.72 -5.97
CA TYR A 119 -12.50 -4.97 -7.41
C TYR A 119 -11.05 -5.00 -7.91
N PRO A 120 -10.30 -6.07 -7.58
CA PRO A 120 -8.89 -6.15 -7.92
C PRO A 120 -8.71 -6.51 -9.40
N GLY A 121 -8.30 -5.52 -10.21
CA GLY A 121 -7.74 -5.69 -11.55
C GLY A 121 -6.22 -5.51 -11.58
#